data_AF-A0A7Y2PY83-F1
#
_entry.id   AF-A0A7Y2PY83-F1
#
_cell.length_a   1.000
_cell.length_b   1.000
_cell.length_c   1.000
_cell.angle_alpha   90.00
_cell.angle_beta   90.00
_cell.angle_gamma   90.00
#
_symmetry.space_group_name_H-M   'P 1'
#
loop_
_entity.id
_entity.type
_entity.pdbx_description
1 polymer ?
#
loop_
_entity_poly.entity_id
_entity_poly.type
_entity_poly.pdbx_seq_one_letter_code
_entity_poly.pdbx_strand_id
1 'polypeptide(L)'
;MSTSLDGLQFPINPTSNKPSSSQTGKEIIAEALSIVDNKSSMNALAEKNWRKRYPIYFKALVEQGIRNLNNPITIAKQGLHKAHHSFDFYRNGQRYLLKDIMKDIDTANLYTVQLKGESETAPEWYVPYKGQKLQGQALLDQIQTWQNAGIIEPSHADALRAAHAHPEWFDLSDRTMVLFGAGSEAGPLTWLSKWKANIVAVDLPNSRVWDRILTTIQQGNATLYAPCAENLADDTPTATLKEKLGVDLLTQTPEIAHWLIQSERQLDLAAIAYLDGEKHVRVSMAMDSIMQYVSEQKADTSLMFMCTPTDVYAIPKEIVEASNLKLLQRSKSQRIISESISMISAQHFFKKNLDALISCDNGHEYGIADCLVVEQGPNYALAKRIQQWRAILARHYGQRVSINIAPSTTTHSVTKNPLLKAAFNGASLFDVESFHPETTNALMAALWIYDLRHPESVANPETPLDHPLELMMKGANHGGLWRVAYLARTALPFAALYGLANEKLPIKKMLKVFKK
;
A
#
# COMPACT_ATOMS: atom_id res chain seq x y z
N MET A 1 1.00 -11.99 29.83
CA MET A 1 -0.30 -12.57 29.45
C MET A 1 -0.05 -13.49 28.26
N SER A 2 -0.42 -14.77 28.33
CA SER A 2 -0.34 -15.63 27.14
C SER A 2 -1.21 -14.99 26.07
N THR A 3 -0.63 -14.62 24.94
CA THR A 3 -1.41 -14.19 23.79
C THR A 3 -2.26 -15.40 23.40
N SER A 4 -3.57 -15.27 23.55
CA SER A 4 -4.51 -16.26 23.05
C SER A 4 -4.17 -16.59 21.59
N LEU A 5 -4.17 -17.87 21.24
CA LEU A 5 -3.95 -18.32 19.86
C LEU A 5 -5.12 -17.95 18.93
N ASP A 6 -6.20 -17.40 19.49
CA ASP A 6 -7.43 -17.03 18.79
C ASP A 6 -7.19 -16.17 17.53
N GLY A 7 -8.03 -16.42 16.53
CA GLY A 7 -7.99 -15.79 15.22
C GLY A 7 -6.96 -16.40 14.25
N LEU A 8 -6.70 -15.64 13.19
CA LEU A 8 -5.81 -16.00 12.09
C LEU A 8 -4.35 -16.02 12.55
N GLN A 9 -3.63 -17.13 12.36
CA GLN A 9 -2.25 -17.33 12.80
C GLN A 9 -1.38 -17.93 11.68
N PHE A 10 -0.07 -17.66 11.74
CA PHE A 10 0.89 -18.50 11.02
C PHE A 10 0.87 -19.92 11.59
N PRO A 11 1.20 -20.93 10.76
CA PRO A 11 1.19 -22.31 11.20
C PRO A 11 2.22 -22.51 12.31
N ILE A 12 1.79 -23.18 13.37
CA ILE A 12 2.62 -23.49 14.52
C ILE A 12 3.54 -24.66 14.14
N ASN A 13 4.85 -24.46 14.24
CA ASN A 13 5.80 -25.52 13.97
C ASN A 13 5.67 -26.63 15.04
N PRO A 14 5.44 -27.91 14.67
CA PRO A 14 5.20 -28.98 15.63
C PRO A 14 6.37 -29.25 16.59
N THR A 15 7.60 -29.00 16.16
CA THR A 15 8.81 -29.29 16.94
C THR A 15 9.15 -28.16 17.92
N SER A 16 9.03 -26.90 17.49
CA SER A 16 9.38 -25.74 18.30
C SER A 16 8.19 -25.10 19.01
N ASN A 17 6.96 -25.54 18.69
CA ASN A 17 5.69 -25.02 19.18
C ASN A 17 5.56 -23.49 19.02
N LYS A 18 6.17 -22.93 17.97
CA LYS A 18 6.17 -21.50 17.66
C LYS A 18 5.73 -21.25 16.21
N PRO A 19 5.00 -20.16 15.94
CA PRO A 19 4.69 -19.76 14.57
C PRO A 19 5.97 -19.37 13.80
N SER A 20 6.08 -19.79 12.54
CA SER A 20 7.25 -19.49 11.69
C SER A 20 6.88 -18.72 10.42
N SER A 21 6.80 -17.39 10.54
CA SER A 21 6.52 -16.52 9.39
C SER A 21 7.57 -16.58 8.28
N SER A 22 8.84 -16.89 8.62
CA SER A 22 9.91 -16.99 7.61
C SER A 22 9.79 -18.24 6.74
N GLN A 23 9.34 -19.36 7.30
CA GLN A 23 9.15 -20.59 6.52
C GLN A 23 7.94 -20.44 5.61
N THR A 24 6.80 -20.01 6.15
CA THR A 24 5.59 -19.73 5.38
C THR A 24 5.85 -18.72 4.25
N GLY A 25 6.58 -17.64 4.54
CA GLY A 25 6.92 -16.65 3.52
C GLY A 25 7.79 -17.22 2.38
N LYS A 26 8.75 -18.08 2.69
CA LYS A 26 9.56 -18.78 1.66
C LYS A 26 8.70 -19.67 0.78
N GLU A 27 7.82 -20.45 1.38
CA GLU A 27 6.96 -21.38 0.66
C GLU A 27 5.96 -20.67 -0.26
N ILE A 28 5.39 -19.55 0.18
CA ILE A 28 4.48 -18.74 -0.65
C ILE A 28 5.22 -18.17 -1.87
N ILE A 29 6.41 -17.59 -1.66
CA ILE A 29 7.20 -17.00 -2.75
C ILE A 29 7.72 -18.09 -3.70
N ALA A 30 8.11 -19.25 -3.18
CA ALA A 30 8.51 -20.38 -3.99
C ALA A 30 7.36 -20.89 -4.85
N GLU A 31 6.15 -21.05 -4.30
CA GLU A 31 4.99 -21.49 -5.08
C GLU A 31 4.62 -20.47 -6.15
N ALA A 32 4.67 -19.18 -5.83
CA ALA A 32 4.43 -18.11 -6.81
C ALA A 32 5.39 -18.17 -8.01
N LEU A 33 6.61 -18.67 -7.83
CA LEU A 33 7.61 -18.84 -8.89
C LEU A 33 7.61 -20.22 -9.55
N SER A 34 6.89 -21.21 -9.01
CA SER A 34 7.11 -22.64 -9.31
C SER A 34 6.96 -22.97 -10.81
N ILE A 35 5.98 -22.36 -11.47
CA ILE A 35 5.66 -22.58 -12.88
C ILE A 35 6.53 -21.72 -13.81
N VAL A 36 6.80 -20.46 -13.44
CA VAL A 36 7.46 -19.48 -14.31
C VAL A 36 8.99 -19.50 -14.21
N ASP A 37 9.52 -19.92 -13.06
CA ASP A 37 10.96 -20.03 -12.77
C ASP A 37 11.21 -21.02 -11.63
N ASN A 38 11.20 -22.31 -11.98
CA ASN A 38 11.45 -23.40 -11.04
C ASN A 38 12.79 -23.24 -10.30
N LYS A 39 13.83 -22.72 -10.96
CA LYS A 39 15.15 -22.53 -10.34
C LYS A 39 15.07 -21.52 -9.19
N SER A 40 14.47 -20.35 -9.41
CA SER A 40 14.29 -19.37 -8.34
C SER A 40 13.36 -19.86 -7.24
N SER A 41 12.33 -20.62 -7.59
CA SER A 41 11.43 -21.31 -6.64
C SER A 41 12.21 -22.22 -5.68
N MET A 42 13.02 -23.14 -6.21
CA MET A 42 13.82 -24.07 -5.41
C MET A 42 14.88 -23.35 -4.56
N ASN A 43 15.49 -22.28 -5.09
CA ASN A 43 16.42 -21.45 -4.34
C ASN A 43 15.74 -20.73 -3.17
N ALA A 44 14.51 -20.23 -3.35
CA ALA A 44 13.75 -19.57 -2.28
C ALA A 44 13.48 -20.52 -1.11
N LEU A 45 13.11 -21.77 -1.40
CA LEU A 45 12.92 -22.82 -0.37
C LEU A 45 14.21 -23.13 0.39
N ALA A 46 15.33 -23.25 -0.34
CA ALA A 46 16.63 -23.57 0.24
C ALA A 46 17.32 -22.39 0.95
N GLU A 47 16.76 -21.18 0.90
CA GLU A 47 17.41 -19.98 1.42
C GLU A 47 17.54 -20.01 2.95
N LYS A 48 18.78 -20.14 3.43
CA LYS A 48 19.11 -20.14 4.86
C LYS A 48 19.07 -18.75 5.48
N ASN A 49 19.38 -17.70 4.72
CA ASN A 49 19.48 -16.32 5.20
C ASN A 49 18.33 -15.43 4.68
N TRP A 50 17.10 -15.92 4.87
CA TRP A 50 15.88 -15.32 4.31
C TRP A 50 15.74 -13.83 4.63
N ARG A 51 15.96 -13.43 5.88
CA ARG A 51 15.82 -12.03 6.32
C ARG A 51 16.70 -11.04 5.55
N LYS A 52 17.83 -11.49 5.01
CA LYS A 52 18.74 -10.63 4.22
C LYS A 52 18.58 -10.83 2.72
N ARG A 53 18.23 -12.05 2.27
CA ARG A 53 18.23 -12.42 0.85
C ARG A 53 16.85 -12.47 0.20
N TYR A 54 15.77 -12.25 0.96
CA TYR A 54 14.42 -12.15 0.39
C TYR A 54 14.29 -11.20 -0.81
N PRO A 55 14.99 -10.03 -0.91
CA PRO A 55 14.80 -9.12 -2.04
C PRO A 55 15.13 -9.76 -3.40
N ILE A 56 16.02 -10.76 -3.44
CA ILE A 56 16.37 -11.49 -4.67
C ILE A 56 15.12 -12.15 -5.26
N TYR A 57 14.33 -12.81 -4.43
CA TYR A 57 13.17 -13.57 -4.87
C TYR A 57 11.98 -12.66 -5.20
N PHE A 58 11.84 -11.53 -4.51
CA PHE A 58 10.85 -10.51 -4.88
C PHE A 58 11.19 -9.83 -6.21
N LYS A 59 12.48 -9.58 -6.47
CA LYS A 59 12.92 -9.14 -7.80
C LYS A 59 12.63 -10.20 -8.87
N ALA A 60 12.87 -11.47 -8.57
CA ALA A 60 12.56 -12.56 -9.50
C ALA A 60 11.07 -12.62 -9.86
N LEU A 61 10.15 -12.39 -8.92
CA LEU A 61 8.71 -12.31 -9.21
C LEU A 61 8.39 -11.27 -10.28
N VAL A 62 8.99 -10.08 -10.18
CA VAL A 62 8.76 -8.99 -11.14
C VAL A 62 9.46 -9.27 -12.46
N GLU A 63 10.71 -9.72 -12.42
CA GLU A 63 11.48 -10.06 -13.62
C GLU A 63 10.78 -11.12 -14.46
N GLN A 64 10.36 -12.22 -13.83
CA GLN A 64 9.63 -13.28 -14.52
C GLN A 64 8.24 -12.83 -14.93
N GLY A 65 7.60 -11.96 -14.14
CA GLY A 65 6.33 -11.33 -14.50
C GLY A 65 6.41 -10.48 -15.77
N ILE A 66 7.52 -9.82 -16.06
CA ILE A 66 7.68 -9.00 -17.27
C ILE A 66 7.77 -9.85 -18.54
N ARG A 67 8.36 -11.04 -18.46
CA ARG A 67 8.75 -11.82 -19.66
C ARG A 67 7.57 -12.31 -20.51
N ASN A 68 6.38 -12.40 -19.94
CA ASN A 68 5.20 -12.94 -20.61
C ASN A 68 3.92 -12.34 -20.04
N LEU A 69 2.94 -12.01 -20.90
CA LEU A 69 1.64 -11.47 -20.49
C LEU A 69 0.89 -12.35 -19.48
N ASN A 70 1.04 -13.67 -19.53
CA ASN A 70 0.38 -14.61 -18.62
C ASN A 70 1.14 -14.83 -17.30
N ASN A 71 2.42 -14.47 -17.22
CA ASN A 71 3.23 -14.73 -16.04
C ASN A 71 2.73 -13.98 -14.79
N PRO A 72 2.38 -12.68 -14.83
CA PRO A 72 1.84 -11.97 -13.66
C PRO A 72 0.60 -12.64 -13.10
N ILE A 73 -0.31 -13.10 -13.97
CA ILE A 73 -1.54 -13.81 -13.59
C ILE A 73 -1.19 -15.14 -12.93
N THR A 74 -0.29 -15.92 -13.53
CA THR A 74 0.15 -17.22 -13.00
C THR A 74 0.81 -17.07 -11.63
N ILE A 75 1.74 -16.11 -11.51
CA ILE A 75 2.43 -15.80 -10.25
C ILE A 75 1.44 -15.41 -9.15
N ALA A 76 0.52 -14.49 -9.47
CA ALA A 76 -0.48 -14.03 -8.51
C ALA A 76 -1.42 -15.16 -8.07
N LYS A 77 -1.87 -15.99 -9.01
CA LYS A 77 -2.73 -17.15 -8.75
C LYS A 77 -2.06 -18.17 -7.85
N GLN A 78 -0.83 -18.58 -8.17
CA GLN A 78 -0.10 -19.58 -7.37
C GLN A 78 0.27 -19.04 -5.98
N GLY A 79 0.72 -17.78 -5.91
CA GLY A 79 1.06 -17.12 -4.67
C GLY A 79 -0.13 -16.99 -3.70
N LEU A 80 -1.26 -16.48 -4.18
CA LEU A 80 -2.49 -16.39 -3.38
C LEU A 80 -3.03 -17.75 -3.00
N HIS A 81 -3.08 -18.71 -3.93
CA HIS A 81 -3.52 -20.07 -3.65
C HIS A 81 -2.71 -20.67 -2.50
N LYS A 82 -1.37 -20.60 -2.57
CA LYS A 82 -0.51 -21.06 -1.48
C LYS A 82 -0.77 -20.31 -0.19
N ALA A 83 -0.91 -18.99 -0.25
CA ALA A 83 -1.17 -18.16 0.92
C ALA A 83 -2.46 -18.60 1.64
N HIS A 84 -3.60 -18.71 0.96
CA HIS A 84 -4.86 -19.18 1.58
C HIS A 84 -4.77 -20.58 2.20
N HIS A 85 -3.89 -21.43 1.67
CA HIS A 85 -3.65 -22.79 2.19
C HIS A 85 -2.57 -22.89 3.27
N SER A 86 -1.92 -21.77 3.63
CA SER A 86 -0.75 -21.79 4.52
C SER A 86 -1.01 -21.25 5.93
N PHE A 87 -2.19 -20.69 6.21
CA PHE A 87 -2.53 -20.13 7.52
C PHE A 87 -3.59 -20.97 8.23
N ASP A 88 -3.49 -20.98 9.55
CA ASP A 88 -4.47 -21.57 10.46
C ASP A 88 -5.34 -20.47 11.05
N PHE A 89 -6.56 -20.81 11.44
CA PHE A 89 -7.46 -19.96 12.21
C PHE A 89 -7.89 -20.71 13.47
N TYR A 90 -7.79 -20.07 14.62
CA TYR A 90 -8.19 -20.67 15.88
C TYR A 90 -9.42 -19.99 16.43
N ARG A 91 -10.37 -20.79 16.94
CA ARG A 91 -11.55 -20.29 17.64
C ARG A 91 -11.94 -21.27 18.73
N ASN A 92 -12.15 -20.77 19.95
CA ASN A 92 -12.55 -21.58 21.11
C ASN A 92 -11.67 -22.84 21.32
N GLY A 93 -10.37 -22.74 21.03
CA GLY A 93 -9.41 -23.84 21.14
C GLY A 93 -9.38 -24.82 19.97
N GLN A 94 -10.30 -24.69 18.99
CA GLN A 94 -10.31 -25.50 17.77
C GLN A 94 -9.50 -24.81 16.65
N ARG A 95 -8.81 -25.62 15.83
CA ARG A 95 -8.05 -25.19 14.65
C ARG A 95 -8.84 -25.44 13.38
N TYR A 96 -8.84 -24.45 12.50
CA TYR A 96 -9.41 -24.46 11.15
C TYR A 96 -8.33 -24.01 10.15
N LEU A 97 -8.49 -24.38 8.87
CA LEU A 97 -7.66 -23.80 7.81
C LEU A 97 -8.27 -22.48 7.35
N LEU A 98 -7.44 -21.46 7.07
CA LEU A 98 -7.91 -20.15 6.63
C LEU A 98 -8.90 -20.23 5.46
N LYS A 99 -8.62 -21.08 4.46
CA LYS A 99 -9.47 -21.23 3.28
C LYS A 99 -10.92 -21.71 3.57
N ASP A 100 -11.16 -22.32 4.72
CA ASP A 100 -12.43 -22.98 5.06
C ASP A 100 -13.28 -22.10 6.01
N ILE A 101 -12.71 -21.04 6.60
CA ILE A 101 -13.33 -20.29 7.71
C ILE A 101 -14.60 -19.54 7.33
N MET A 102 -14.79 -19.22 6.06
CA MET A 102 -15.96 -18.47 5.59
C MET A 102 -17.24 -19.33 5.52
N LYS A 103 -17.12 -20.66 5.65
CA LYS A 103 -18.25 -21.60 5.56
C LYS A 103 -18.38 -22.46 6.81
N ASP A 104 -17.25 -22.89 7.35
CA ASP A 104 -17.20 -23.98 8.32
C ASP A 104 -17.24 -23.50 9.78
N ILE A 105 -17.27 -22.19 10.00
CA ILE A 105 -17.26 -21.59 11.33
C ILE A 105 -18.58 -20.88 11.59
N ASP A 106 -19.17 -21.17 12.75
CA ASP A 106 -20.33 -20.43 13.26
C ASP A 106 -19.94 -18.99 13.59
N THR A 107 -20.71 -18.04 13.04
CA THR A 107 -20.41 -16.60 13.13
C THR A 107 -21.43 -15.90 14.01
N ALA A 108 -20.93 -15.12 14.97
CA ALA A 108 -21.79 -14.21 15.71
C ALA A 108 -22.35 -13.12 14.77
N ASN A 109 -23.59 -12.69 15.02
CA ASN A 109 -24.18 -11.60 14.25
C ASN A 109 -23.51 -10.27 14.63
N LEU A 110 -23.20 -9.47 13.61
CA LEU A 110 -22.83 -8.06 13.76
C LEU A 110 -24.02 -7.18 13.42
N TYR A 111 -24.27 -6.18 14.26
CA TYR A 111 -25.26 -5.14 14.04
C TYR A 111 -24.59 -3.89 13.47
N THR A 112 -25.38 -3.07 12.81
CA THR A 112 -24.92 -1.82 12.20
C THR A 112 -25.41 -0.63 13.01
N VAL A 113 -24.49 0.18 13.49
CA VAL A 113 -24.78 1.51 14.05
C VAL A 113 -24.58 2.55 12.96
N GLN A 114 -25.57 3.42 12.77
CA GLN A 114 -25.49 4.53 11.83
C GLN A 114 -25.22 5.85 12.54
N LEU A 115 -24.33 6.68 12.00
CA LEU A 115 -24.10 8.04 12.47
C LEU A 115 -23.95 8.98 11.28
N LYS A 116 -24.71 10.07 11.24
CA LYS A 116 -24.62 11.09 10.19
C LYS A 116 -23.74 12.25 10.67
N GLY A 117 -22.88 12.74 9.78
CA GLY A 117 -22.12 13.98 9.99
C GLY A 117 -23.03 15.21 10.04
N GLU A 118 -22.52 16.28 10.67
CA GLU A 118 -23.29 17.48 11.01
C GLU A 118 -23.02 18.66 10.05
N SER A 119 -21.99 18.58 9.22
CA SER A 119 -21.62 19.63 8.27
C SER A 119 -22.54 19.63 7.05
N GLU A 120 -22.92 20.83 6.61
CA GLU A 120 -23.64 21.06 5.33
C GLU A 120 -22.69 21.52 4.21
N THR A 121 -21.39 21.56 4.46
CA THR A 121 -20.40 22.07 3.51
C THR A 121 -20.38 21.21 2.24
N ALA A 122 -20.36 21.85 1.06
CA ALA A 122 -20.23 21.14 -0.20
C ALA A 122 -18.85 20.46 -0.32
N PRO A 123 -18.75 19.28 -0.99
CA PRO A 123 -17.48 18.63 -1.24
C PRO A 123 -16.48 19.56 -1.94
N GLU A 124 -15.28 19.67 -1.37
CA GLU A 124 -14.13 20.39 -1.94
C GLU A 124 -12.91 19.48 -1.86
N TRP A 125 -12.01 19.58 -2.85
CA TRP A 125 -10.69 18.96 -2.80
C TRP A 125 -9.57 20.00 -2.88
N TYR A 126 -8.58 19.83 -2.02
CA TYR A 126 -7.36 20.62 -1.97
C TYR A 126 -6.21 19.76 -1.45
N VAL A 127 -4.96 20.21 -1.63
CA VAL A 127 -3.78 19.46 -1.18
C VAL A 127 -2.99 20.27 -0.16
N PRO A 128 -2.96 19.85 1.13
CA PRO A 128 -2.04 20.41 2.10
C PRO A 128 -0.60 20.07 1.71
N TYR A 129 0.27 21.07 1.56
CA TYR A 129 1.67 20.83 1.24
C TYR A 129 2.56 21.96 1.75
N LYS A 130 3.60 21.62 2.53
CA LYS A 130 4.58 22.57 3.07
C LYS A 130 3.95 23.80 3.76
N GLY A 131 2.88 23.57 4.53
CA GLY A 131 2.15 24.61 5.27
C GLY A 131 1.17 25.43 4.42
N GLN A 132 0.94 25.06 3.16
CA GLN A 132 0.00 25.72 2.26
C GLN A 132 -1.21 24.83 1.96
N LYS A 133 -2.38 25.44 1.75
CA LYS A 133 -3.58 24.81 1.18
C LYS A 133 -3.56 25.01 -0.33
N LEU A 134 -3.06 24.04 -1.10
CA LEU A 134 -2.97 24.15 -2.56
C LEU A 134 -4.32 23.87 -3.22
N GLN A 135 -4.78 24.82 -4.04
CA GLN A 135 -6.04 24.77 -4.78
C GLN A 135 -5.94 25.62 -6.05
N GLY A 136 -6.83 25.40 -7.02
CA GLY A 136 -6.84 26.13 -8.30
C GLY A 136 -5.49 26.07 -9.01
N GLN A 137 -5.04 27.20 -9.57
CA GLN A 137 -3.79 27.28 -10.32
C GLN A 137 -2.56 26.88 -9.48
N ALA A 138 -2.52 27.21 -8.19
CA ALA A 138 -1.39 26.85 -7.33
C ALA A 138 -1.22 25.32 -7.19
N LEU A 139 -2.32 24.58 -7.20
CA LEU A 139 -2.28 23.11 -7.23
C LEU A 139 -1.77 22.60 -8.58
N LEU A 140 -2.26 23.16 -9.69
CA LEU A 140 -1.82 22.77 -11.04
C LEU A 140 -0.32 23.01 -11.25
N ASP A 141 0.19 24.16 -10.81
CA ASP A 141 1.61 24.50 -10.87
C ASP A 141 2.46 23.54 -10.03
N GLN A 142 1.96 23.15 -8.84
CA GLN A 142 2.65 22.19 -7.99
C GLN A 142 2.64 20.76 -8.59
N ILE A 143 1.53 20.33 -9.20
CA ILE A 143 1.45 19.06 -9.94
C ILE A 143 2.48 19.06 -11.07
N GLN A 144 2.55 20.14 -11.85
CA GLN A 144 3.55 20.28 -12.91
C GLN A 144 4.97 20.22 -12.37
N THR A 145 5.22 20.87 -11.22
CA THR A 145 6.52 20.84 -10.55
C THR A 145 6.91 19.43 -10.14
N TRP A 146 6.00 18.65 -9.54
CA TRP A 146 6.27 17.26 -9.18
C TRP A 146 6.51 16.38 -10.40
N GLN A 147 5.74 16.56 -11.47
CA GLN A 147 5.92 15.82 -12.73
C GLN A 147 7.28 16.12 -13.37
N ASN A 148 7.65 17.40 -13.48
CA ASN A 148 8.93 17.83 -14.06
C ASN A 148 10.13 17.32 -13.24
N ALA A 149 9.99 17.28 -11.91
CA ALA A 149 11.01 16.72 -11.02
C ALA A 149 11.07 15.18 -11.06
N GLY A 150 10.09 14.52 -11.71
CA GLY A 150 9.96 13.07 -11.75
C GLY A 150 9.60 12.46 -10.39
N ILE A 151 8.95 13.23 -9.53
CA ILE A 151 8.41 12.79 -8.23
C ILE A 151 7.17 11.91 -8.45
N ILE A 152 6.34 12.32 -9.41
CA ILE A 152 5.14 11.61 -9.87
C ILE A 152 5.25 11.29 -11.35
N GLU A 153 4.59 10.21 -11.79
CA GLU A 153 4.49 9.89 -13.22
C GLU A 153 3.49 10.79 -13.96
N PRO A 154 3.63 10.97 -15.29
CA PRO A 154 2.68 11.75 -16.09
C PRO A 154 1.22 11.32 -15.87
N SER A 155 0.96 10.01 -15.86
CA SER A 155 -0.39 9.48 -15.61
C SER A 155 -0.96 9.83 -14.23
N HIS A 156 -0.10 9.98 -13.20
CA HIS A 156 -0.54 10.46 -11.89
C HIS A 156 -0.89 11.95 -11.95
N ALA A 157 -0.05 12.75 -12.61
CA ALA A 157 -0.31 14.18 -12.81
C ALA A 157 -1.62 14.41 -13.57
N ASP A 158 -1.87 13.66 -14.64
CA ASP A 158 -3.08 13.75 -15.45
C ASP A 158 -4.33 13.35 -14.66
N ALA A 159 -4.26 12.29 -13.85
CA ALA A 159 -5.34 11.90 -12.96
C ALA A 159 -5.69 13.01 -11.94
N LEU A 160 -4.68 13.67 -11.36
CA LEU A 160 -4.90 14.79 -10.44
C LEU A 160 -5.47 16.02 -11.15
N ARG A 161 -5.04 16.31 -12.39
CA ARG A 161 -5.61 17.39 -13.20
C ARG A 161 -7.07 17.10 -13.56
N ALA A 162 -7.38 15.85 -13.90
CA ALA A 162 -8.75 15.43 -14.19
C ALA A 162 -9.64 15.56 -12.94
N ALA A 163 -9.17 15.06 -11.78
CA ALA A 163 -9.89 15.24 -10.51
C ALA A 163 -10.07 16.73 -10.16
N HIS A 164 -9.09 17.59 -10.47
CA HIS A 164 -9.22 19.03 -10.29
C HIS A 164 -10.29 19.65 -11.20
N ALA A 165 -10.35 19.20 -12.46
CA ALA A 165 -11.30 19.70 -13.46
C ALA A 165 -12.75 19.24 -13.21
N HIS A 166 -12.94 18.19 -12.41
CA HIS A 166 -14.23 17.57 -12.11
C HIS A 166 -14.56 17.60 -10.61
N PRO A 167 -14.80 18.78 -10.01
CA PRO A 167 -15.14 18.89 -8.58
C PRO A 167 -16.40 18.12 -8.19
N GLU A 168 -17.32 17.87 -9.13
CA GLU A 168 -18.53 17.09 -8.93
C GLU A 168 -18.26 15.61 -8.60
N TRP A 169 -17.09 15.08 -8.97
CA TRP A 169 -16.73 13.69 -8.67
C TRP A 169 -16.59 13.42 -7.17
N PHE A 170 -16.33 14.45 -6.37
CA PHE A 170 -16.17 14.36 -4.93
C PHE A 170 -17.51 14.34 -4.18
N ASP A 171 -18.66 14.46 -4.85
CA ASP A 171 -19.92 14.02 -4.25
C ASP A 171 -20.00 12.49 -4.32
N LEU A 172 -19.89 11.84 -3.16
CA LEU A 172 -19.89 10.38 -3.01
C LEU A 172 -21.17 9.88 -2.35
N SER A 173 -22.26 10.67 -2.39
CA SER A 173 -23.55 10.25 -1.84
C SER A 173 -24.11 8.97 -2.46
N ASP A 174 -23.69 8.64 -3.68
CA ASP A 174 -24.00 7.41 -4.42
C ASP A 174 -23.04 6.23 -4.15
N ARG A 175 -21.97 6.42 -3.36
CA ARG A 175 -20.93 5.40 -3.11
C ARG A 175 -20.92 4.92 -1.67
N THR A 176 -20.61 3.63 -1.48
CA THR A 176 -20.39 3.03 -0.16
C THR A 176 -18.96 2.52 -0.04
N MET A 177 -18.17 3.25 0.75
CA MET A 177 -16.73 3.09 0.90
C MET A 177 -16.45 2.25 2.15
N VAL A 178 -15.98 1.01 1.98
CA VAL A 178 -15.62 0.12 3.09
C VAL A 178 -14.14 0.29 3.41
N LEU A 179 -13.81 0.67 4.64
CA LEU A 179 -12.44 0.93 5.07
C LEU A 179 -11.99 -0.15 6.07
N PHE A 180 -11.17 -1.10 5.61
CA PHE A 180 -10.48 -2.02 6.51
C PHE A 180 -9.28 -1.30 7.13
N GLY A 181 -9.38 -0.94 8.41
CA GLY A 181 -8.45 -0.04 9.10
C GLY A 181 -8.83 1.43 8.94
N ALA A 182 -10.10 1.77 9.19
CA ALA A 182 -10.67 3.11 9.01
C ALA A 182 -9.89 4.22 9.76
N GLY A 183 -9.30 3.90 10.91
CA GLY A 183 -8.45 4.80 11.69
C GLY A 183 -7.00 4.91 11.19
N SER A 184 -6.63 4.30 10.06
CA SER A 184 -5.27 4.42 9.54
C SER A 184 -4.85 5.88 9.33
N GLU A 185 -3.64 6.25 9.77
CA GLU A 185 -3.08 7.60 9.63
C GLU A 185 -2.96 8.01 8.15
N ALA A 186 -2.64 7.05 7.29
CA ALA A 186 -2.55 7.23 5.84
C ALA A 186 -3.89 7.00 5.12
N GLY A 187 -4.98 6.74 5.87
CA GLY A 187 -6.28 6.39 5.33
C GLY A 187 -7.08 7.60 4.82
N PRO A 188 -8.05 7.38 3.93
CA PRO A 188 -8.82 8.47 3.30
C PRO A 188 -9.98 8.99 4.16
N LEU A 189 -10.18 8.49 5.39
CA LEU A 189 -11.37 8.78 6.23
C LEU A 189 -11.67 10.28 6.36
N THR A 190 -10.65 11.11 6.61
CA THR A 190 -10.82 12.57 6.78
C THR A 190 -11.31 13.28 5.51
N TRP A 191 -11.02 12.72 4.33
CA TRP A 191 -11.50 13.27 3.06
C TRP A 191 -12.88 12.72 2.72
N LEU A 192 -13.08 11.41 2.82
CA LEU A 192 -14.37 10.79 2.59
C LEU A 192 -15.45 11.34 3.52
N SER A 193 -15.10 11.72 4.76
CA SER A 193 -16.05 12.32 5.70
C SER A 193 -16.59 13.67 5.25
N LYS A 194 -15.90 14.36 4.32
CA LYS A 194 -16.27 15.68 3.77
C LYS A 194 -16.94 15.59 2.39
N TRP A 195 -17.06 14.38 1.85
CA TRP A 195 -17.47 14.11 0.48
C TRP A 195 -18.82 13.39 0.39
N LYS A 196 -19.65 13.49 1.44
CA LYS A 196 -20.99 12.87 1.55
C LYS A 196 -21.00 11.34 1.39
N ALA A 197 -19.85 10.69 1.54
CA ALA A 197 -19.72 9.25 1.36
C ALA A 197 -20.59 8.47 2.36
N ASN A 198 -21.06 7.28 1.94
CA ASN A 198 -21.52 6.26 2.87
C ASN A 198 -20.28 5.46 3.29
N ILE A 199 -19.84 5.55 4.55
CA ILE A 199 -18.58 4.97 5.02
C ILE A 199 -18.86 3.79 5.92
N VAL A 200 -18.44 2.59 5.50
CA VAL A 200 -18.44 1.40 6.36
C VAL A 200 -17.08 1.28 7.02
N ALA A 201 -17.01 1.56 8.33
CA ALA A 201 -15.73 1.60 9.05
C ALA A 201 -15.45 0.28 9.77
N VAL A 202 -14.39 -0.41 9.37
CA VAL A 202 -13.90 -1.62 10.04
C VAL A 202 -12.60 -1.28 10.76
N ASP A 203 -12.62 -1.26 12.09
CA ASP A 203 -11.44 -1.06 12.92
C ASP A 203 -11.62 -1.72 14.29
N LEU A 204 -10.51 -1.90 15.01
CA LEU A 204 -10.44 -2.60 16.29
C LEU A 204 -11.44 -2.03 17.30
N PRO A 205 -12.01 -2.86 18.19
CA PRO A 205 -12.84 -2.41 19.31
C PRO A 205 -11.98 -1.69 20.36
N ASN A 206 -11.59 -0.45 20.04
CA ASN A 206 -10.69 0.37 20.80
C ASN A 206 -11.26 1.79 20.92
N SER A 207 -11.55 2.23 22.15
CA SER A 207 -12.25 3.49 22.37
C SER A 207 -11.51 4.71 21.86
N ARG A 208 -10.18 4.74 21.89
CA ARG A 208 -9.39 5.85 21.34
C ARG A 208 -9.48 5.91 19.80
N VAL A 209 -9.51 4.76 19.14
CA VAL A 209 -9.67 4.70 17.68
C VAL A 209 -11.07 5.19 17.30
N TRP A 210 -12.10 4.66 17.97
CA TRP A 210 -13.49 5.02 17.69
C TRP A 210 -13.84 6.45 18.06
N ASP A 211 -13.27 7.01 19.14
CA ASP A 211 -13.42 8.44 19.48
C ASP A 211 -12.96 9.33 18.33
N ARG A 212 -11.81 9.03 17.71
CA ARG A 212 -11.30 9.77 16.55
C ARG A 212 -12.14 9.54 15.29
N ILE A 213 -12.60 8.32 15.03
CA ILE A 213 -13.46 8.03 13.86
C ILE A 213 -14.77 8.81 13.99
N LEU A 214 -15.47 8.68 15.12
CA LEU A 214 -16.74 9.34 15.39
C LEU A 214 -16.60 10.87 15.30
N THR A 215 -15.56 11.43 15.91
CA THR A 215 -15.25 12.87 15.82
C THR A 215 -15.06 13.32 14.36
N THR A 216 -14.32 12.54 13.56
CA THR A 216 -14.06 12.86 12.15
C THR A 216 -15.33 12.83 11.30
N ILE A 217 -16.24 11.90 11.60
CA ILE A 217 -17.55 11.78 10.93
C ILE A 217 -18.47 12.94 11.33
N GLN A 218 -18.59 13.25 12.62
CA GLN A 218 -19.44 14.33 13.12
C GLN A 218 -19.06 15.68 12.51
N GLN A 219 -17.76 15.97 12.38
CA GLN A 219 -17.25 17.19 11.73
C GLN A 219 -17.49 17.24 10.21
N GLY A 220 -17.82 16.11 9.60
CA GLY A 220 -18.04 15.95 8.16
C GLY A 220 -19.52 15.98 7.77
N ASN A 221 -19.80 15.57 6.54
CA ASN A 221 -21.13 15.47 5.93
C ASN A 221 -21.46 14.04 5.45
N ALA A 222 -20.60 13.06 5.78
CA ALA A 222 -20.75 11.65 5.44
C ALA A 222 -21.73 10.91 6.37
N THR A 223 -22.13 9.71 5.96
CA THR A 223 -22.89 8.77 6.80
C THR A 223 -22.01 7.58 7.15
N LEU A 224 -21.76 7.35 8.43
CA LEU A 224 -21.02 6.21 8.96
C LEU A 224 -21.95 5.01 9.19
N TYR A 225 -21.45 3.83 8.86
CA TYR A 225 -21.98 2.52 9.20
C TYR A 225 -20.88 1.75 9.95
N ALA A 226 -21.08 1.55 11.25
CA ALA A 226 -20.10 0.95 12.13
C ALA A 226 -20.59 -0.41 12.66
N PRO A 227 -19.74 -1.44 12.69
CA PRO A 227 -20.12 -2.73 13.24
C PRO A 227 -20.14 -2.70 14.78
N CYS A 228 -21.12 -3.39 15.36
CA CYS A 228 -21.24 -3.61 16.79
C CYS A 228 -21.67 -5.06 17.08
N ALA A 229 -21.17 -5.64 18.16
CA ALA A 229 -21.60 -6.96 18.61
C ALA A 229 -22.99 -6.95 19.27
N GLU A 230 -23.49 -5.78 19.66
CA GLU A 230 -24.77 -5.58 20.34
C GLU A 230 -25.72 -4.78 19.45
N ASN A 231 -27.02 -5.07 19.55
CA ASN A 231 -28.05 -4.24 18.93
C ASN A 231 -28.32 -3.02 19.82
N LEU A 232 -27.75 -1.87 19.44
CA LEU A 232 -27.86 -0.62 20.19
C LEU A 232 -29.07 0.19 19.71
N ALA A 233 -29.68 0.98 20.60
CA ALA A 233 -30.73 1.92 20.22
C ALA A 233 -30.18 3.07 19.36
N ASP A 234 -30.99 3.59 18.44
CA ASP A 234 -30.57 4.63 17.49
C ASP A 234 -30.11 5.93 18.17
N ASP A 235 -30.63 6.23 19.36
CA ASP A 235 -30.30 7.41 20.15
C ASP A 235 -29.13 7.20 21.13
N THR A 236 -28.39 6.09 21.00
CA THR A 236 -27.26 5.76 21.86
C THR A 236 -26.20 6.89 21.82
N PRO A 237 -25.82 7.48 22.97
CA PRO A 237 -24.85 8.57 23.01
C PRO A 237 -23.48 8.17 22.48
N THR A 238 -22.80 9.09 21.79
CA THR A 238 -21.44 8.89 21.24
C THR A 238 -20.42 8.39 22.27
N ALA A 239 -20.58 8.82 23.55
CA ALA A 239 -19.75 8.38 24.66
C ALA A 239 -19.85 6.87 24.94
N THR A 240 -21.02 6.27 24.69
CA THR A 240 -21.24 4.82 24.78
C THR A 240 -20.80 4.14 23.49
N LEU A 241 -21.11 4.73 22.32
CA LEU A 241 -20.73 4.18 21.03
C LEU A 241 -19.22 3.90 20.94
N LYS A 242 -18.37 4.85 21.35
CA LYS A 242 -16.92 4.64 21.25
C LYS A 242 -16.40 3.44 22.05
N GLU A 243 -17.09 3.01 23.10
CA GLU A 243 -16.70 1.84 23.90
C GLU A 243 -17.25 0.52 23.31
N LYS A 244 -18.26 0.57 22.44
CA LYS A 244 -19.00 -0.60 21.95
C LYS A 244 -18.77 -0.93 20.47
N LEU A 245 -18.33 0.05 19.69
CA LEU A 245 -18.08 -0.13 18.26
C LEU A 245 -16.76 -0.84 18.00
N GLY A 246 -16.71 -1.56 16.88
CA GLY A 246 -15.49 -2.15 16.35
C GLY A 246 -15.50 -3.67 16.29
N VAL A 247 -14.56 -4.16 15.50
CA VAL A 247 -14.35 -5.56 15.16
C VAL A 247 -12.87 -5.79 14.90
N ASP A 248 -12.36 -6.99 15.20
CA ASP A 248 -10.97 -7.33 14.92
C ASP A 248 -10.85 -8.18 13.65
N LEU A 249 -10.17 -7.66 12.63
CA LEU A 249 -9.92 -8.36 11.36
C LEU A 249 -9.28 -9.73 11.56
N LEU A 250 -8.49 -9.95 12.63
CA LEU A 250 -7.80 -11.21 12.87
C LEU A 250 -8.69 -12.27 13.52
N THR A 251 -9.65 -11.90 14.37
CA THR A 251 -10.49 -12.85 15.12
C THR A 251 -11.92 -12.92 14.61
N GLN A 252 -12.37 -11.90 13.89
CA GLN A 252 -13.73 -11.75 13.38
C GLN A 252 -13.79 -11.69 11.84
N THR A 253 -12.78 -12.27 11.15
CA THR A 253 -12.72 -12.31 9.69
C THR A 253 -14.02 -12.82 9.03
N PRO A 254 -14.61 -13.97 9.44
CA PRO A 254 -15.83 -14.46 8.81
C PRO A 254 -17.07 -13.63 9.18
N GLU A 255 -17.17 -13.13 10.42
CA GLU A 255 -18.26 -12.23 10.82
C GLU A 255 -18.30 -10.96 9.96
N ILE A 256 -17.13 -10.35 9.71
CA ILE A 256 -17.03 -9.13 8.89
C ILE A 256 -17.48 -9.43 7.46
N ALA A 257 -17.05 -10.55 6.88
CA ALA A 257 -17.45 -10.95 5.53
C ALA A 257 -18.96 -11.17 5.43
N HIS A 258 -19.55 -11.92 6.37
CA HIS A 258 -21.00 -12.17 6.42
C HIS A 258 -21.80 -10.88 6.64
N TRP A 259 -21.32 -9.98 7.49
CA TRP A 259 -21.96 -8.68 7.70
C TRP A 259 -21.93 -7.79 6.45
N LEU A 260 -20.81 -7.75 5.73
CA LEU A 260 -20.70 -6.92 4.52
C LEU A 260 -21.62 -7.40 3.39
N ILE A 261 -21.81 -8.71 3.22
CA ILE A 261 -22.70 -9.24 2.16
C ILE A 261 -24.18 -8.96 2.44
N GLN A 262 -24.56 -8.61 3.67
CA GLN A 262 -25.93 -8.18 4.01
C GLN A 262 -26.25 -6.78 3.49
N SER A 263 -25.26 -5.99 3.09
CA SER A 263 -25.50 -4.66 2.53
C SER A 263 -26.18 -4.76 1.16
N GLU A 264 -27.29 -4.06 0.98
CA GLU A 264 -27.98 -3.92 -0.31
C GLU A 264 -27.24 -2.99 -1.29
N ARG A 265 -26.25 -2.23 -0.81
CA ARG A 265 -25.49 -1.26 -1.61
C ARG A 265 -24.31 -1.91 -2.32
N GLN A 266 -23.82 -1.27 -3.38
CA GLN A 266 -22.53 -1.61 -3.99
C GLN A 266 -21.41 -1.22 -3.02
N LEU A 267 -20.35 -2.03 -2.93
CA LEU A 267 -19.27 -1.78 -1.96
C LEU A 267 -17.94 -1.53 -2.66
N ASP A 268 -17.30 -0.41 -2.33
CA ASP A 268 -15.93 -0.09 -2.72
C ASP A 268 -15.00 -0.44 -1.55
N LEU A 269 -14.31 -1.58 -1.65
CA LEU A 269 -13.56 -2.21 -0.56
C LEU A 269 -12.10 -1.73 -0.51
N ALA A 270 -11.67 -1.07 0.56
CA ALA A 270 -10.31 -0.56 0.72
C ALA A 270 -9.50 -1.32 1.79
N ALA A 271 -8.42 -1.98 1.36
CA ALA A 271 -7.49 -2.69 2.25
C ALA A 271 -6.33 -1.79 2.70
N ILE A 272 -6.55 -1.05 3.79
CA ILE A 272 -5.61 -0.02 4.28
C ILE A 272 -5.09 -0.29 5.71
N ALA A 273 -5.51 -1.39 6.33
CA ALA A 273 -5.06 -1.79 7.66
C ALA A 273 -3.58 -2.19 7.64
N TYR A 274 -2.86 -1.78 8.68
CA TYR A 274 -1.44 -2.02 8.83
C TYR A 274 -1.10 -2.42 10.26
N LEU A 275 -0.23 -3.42 10.41
CA LEU A 275 0.35 -3.83 11.69
C LEU A 275 1.85 -4.08 11.50
N ASP A 276 2.64 -4.02 12.56
CA ASP A 276 4.08 -4.27 12.46
C ASP A 276 4.40 -5.77 12.32
N GLY A 277 5.43 -6.07 11.53
CA GLY A 277 6.04 -7.40 11.47
C GLY A 277 5.13 -8.48 10.89
N GLU A 278 5.06 -9.64 11.56
CA GLU A 278 4.30 -10.80 11.09
C GLU A 278 2.79 -10.54 11.05
N LYS A 279 2.28 -9.72 11.97
CA LYS A 279 0.87 -9.33 12.03
C LYS A 279 0.40 -8.61 10.76
N HIS A 280 1.30 -7.92 10.04
CA HIS A 280 0.96 -7.28 8.77
C HIS A 280 0.48 -8.30 7.72
N VAL A 281 1.14 -9.45 7.67
CA VAL A 281 0.78 -10.52 6.73
C VAL A 281 -0.56 -11.10 7.13
N ARG A 282 -0.77 -11.35 8.43
CA ARG A 282 -2.04 -11.87 8.95
C ARG A 282 -3.21 -10.93 8.64
N VAL A 283 -3.09 -9.63 8.92
CA VAL A 283 -4.16 -8.67 8.60
C VAL A 283 -4.36 -8.51 7.09
N SER A 284 -3.30 -8.63 6.29
CA SER A 284 -3.42 -8.62 4.82
C SER A 284 -4.18 -9.84 4.31
N MET A 285 -3.92 -11.03 4.87
CA MET A 285 -4.67 -12.24 4.54
C MET A 285 -6.13 -12.18 5.01
N ALA A 286 -6.40 -11.58 6.18
CA ALA A 286 -7.78 -11.36 6.63
C ALA A 286 -8.55 -10.45 5.66
N MET A 287 -7.97 -9.29 5.30
CA MET A 287 -8.58 -8.38 4.32
C MET A 287 -8.76 -9.06 2.96
N ASP A 288 -7.76 -9.81 2.49
CA ASP A 288 -7.81 -10.53 1.22
C ASP A 288 -8.93 -11.58 1.19
N SER A 289 -9.06 -12.39 2.25
CA SER A 289 -10.13 -13.38 2.37
C SER A 289 -11.52 -12.72 2.40
N ILE A 290 -11.68 -11.61 3.14
CA ILE A 290 -12.94 -10.86 3.17
C ILE A 290 -13.26 -10.30 1.78
N MET A 291 -12.30 -9.63 1.14
CA MET A 291 -12.46 -9.05 -0.19
C MET A 291 -12.83 -10.10 -1.23
N GLN A 292 -12.14 -11.25 -1.21
CA GLN A 292 -12.46 -12.35 -2.11
C GLN A 292 -13.90 -12.83 -1.90
N TYR A 293 -14.27 -13.16 -0.67
CA TYR A 293 -15.60 -13.70 -0.37
C TYR A 293 -16.70 -12.70 -0.73
N VAL A 294 -16.55 -11.42 -0.35
CA VAL A 294 -17.54 -10.38 -0.67
C VAL A 294 -17.64 -10.17 -2.18
N SER A 295 -16.53 -10.20 -2.91
CA SER A 295 -16.55 -10.06 -4.39
C SER A 295 -17.21 -11.24 -5.09
N GLU A 296 -17.10 -12.45 -4.54
CA GLU A 296 -17.79 -13.65 -5.04
C GLU A 296 -19.31 -13.57 -4.83
N GLN A 297 -19.77 -12.88 -3.76
CA GLN A 297 -21.20 -12.70 -3.46
C GLN A 297 -21.80 -11.43 -4.09
N LYS A 298 -20.98 -10.40 -4.32
CA LYS A 298 -21.37 -9.08 -4.85
C LYS A 298 -20.45 -8.70 -6.01
N ALA A 299 -20.87 -9.07 -7.22
CA ALA A 299 -20.07 -8.91 -8.44
C ALA A 299 -19.80 -7.45 -8.84
N ASP A 300 -20.57 -6.50 -8.30
CA ASP A 300 -20.47 -5.06 -8.56
C ASP A 300 -19.56 -4.30 -7.58
N THR A 301 -18.73 -5.04 -6.83
CA THR A 301 -17.76 -4.46 -5.90
C THR A 301 -16.51 -3.94 -6.61
N SER A 302 -15.88 -2.91 -6.05
CA SER A 302 -14.53 -2.50 -6.44
C SER A 302 -13.53 -2.72 -5.31
N LEU A 303 -12.25 -2.87 -5.66
CA LEU A 303 -11.17 -3.01 -4.69
C LEU A 303 -10.24 -1.80 -4.73
N MET A 304 -9.73 -1.40 -3.56
CA MET A 304 -8.71 -0.37 -3.41
C MET A 304 -7.55 -0.85 -2.55
N PHE A 305 -6.34 -0.60 -3.06
CA PHE A 305 -5.08 -0.89 -2.37
C PHE A 305 -4.11 0.29 -2.48
N MET A 306 -3.36 0.51 -1.40
CA MET A 306 -2.20 1.41 -1.41
C MET A 306 -0.90 0.61 -1.48
N CYS A 307 -0.26 0.68 -2.65
CA CYS A 307 1.08 0.18 -2.85
C CYS A 307 2.11 1.01 -2.08
N THR A 308 3.19 0.36 -1.65
CA THR A 308 4.32 1.03 -1.00
C THR A 308 5.33 1.45 -2.06
N PRO A 309 5.96 2.63 -1.97
CA PRO A 309 6.93 3.06 -2.95
C PRO A 309 8.29 2.32 -2.79
N THR A 310 8.44 1.55 -1.72
CA THR A 310 9.65 0.78 -1.38
C THR A 310 9.49 -0.71 -1.65
N ASP A 311 8.95 -1.08 -2.82
CA ASP A 311 8.88 -2.45 -3.32
C ASP A 311 9.69 -2.57 -4.63
N VAL A 312 9.69 -3.75 -5.25
CA VAL A 312 10.14 -3.96 -6.62
C VAL A 312 8.96 -3.81 -7.57
N TYR A 313 9.12 -2.94 -8.57
CA TYR A 313 8.13 -2.69 -9.61
C TYR A 313 8.72 -2.90 -10.99
N ALA A 314 7.90 -3.42 -11.90
CA ALA A 314 8.14 -3.23 -13.32
C ALA A 314 7.90 -1.76 -13.64
N ILE A 315 8.70 -1.17 -14.51
CA ILE A 315 8.60 0.23 -14.91
C ILE A 315 8.65 0.35 -16.44
N PRO A 316 8.01 1.39 -17.01
CA PRO A 316 8.13 1.69 -18.44
C PRO A 316 9.59 1.94 -18.85
N LYS A 317 9.91 1.62 -20.12
CA LYS A 317 11.24 1.82 -20.71
C LYS A 317 11.72 3.26 -20.58
N GLU A 318 10.81 4.22 -20.73
CA GLU A 318 11.09 5.66 -20.68
C GLU A 318 11.65 6.08 -19.31
N ILE A 319 11.27 5.39 -18.23
CA ILE A 319 11.80 5.65 -16.89
C ILE A 319 13.26 5.19 -16.79
N VAL A 320 13.58 4.02 -17.36
CA VAL A 320 14.96 3.51 -17.42
C VAL A 320 15.84 4.46 -18.21
N GLU A 321 15.37 4.90 -19.38
CA GLU A 321 16.07 5.84 -20.25
C GLU A 321 16.26 7.20 -19.57
N ALA A 322 15.23 7.75 -18.94
CA ALA A 322 15.31 9.00 -18.19
C ALA A 322 16.30 8.93 -17.02
N SER A 323 16.34 7.80 -16.30
CA SER A 323 17.29 7.57 -15.21
C SER A 323 18.74 7.50 -15.73
N ASN A 324 18.95 6.80 -16.86
CA ASN A 324 20.25 6.72 -17.53
C ASN A 324 20.72 8.10 -18.03
N LEU A 325 19.84 8.89 -18.63
CA LEU A 325 20.13 10.27 -19.02
C LEU A 325 20.50 11.14 -17.82
N LYS A 326 19.77 11.02 -16.70
CA LYS A 326 20.08 11.74 -15.45
C LYS A 326 21.46 11.35 -14.91
N LEU A 327 21.84 10.06 -14.97
CA LEU A 327 23.18 9.61 -14.62
C LEU A 327 24.23 10.24 -15.56
N LEU A 328 23.97 10.27 -16.87
CA LEU A 328 24.82 10.86 -17.91
C LEU A 328 24.92 12.41 -17.85
N GLN A 329 24.02 13.09 -17.16
CA GLN A 329 24.05 14.54 -16.97
C GLN A 329 24.65 14.98 -15.62
N ARG A 330 24.93 14.05 -14.69
CA ARG A 330 25.60 14.39 -13.42
C ARG A 330 26.97 15.02 -13.62
N SER A 331 27.26 16.04 -12.81
CA SER A 331 28.55 16.74 -12.83
C SER A 331 29.72 15.76 -12.57
N LYS A 332 30.86 15.97 -13.26
CA LYS A 332 32.05 15.11 -13.13
C LYS A 332 32.50 14.95 -11.67
N SER A 333 32.39 15.99 -10.85
CA SER A 333 32.74 15.97 -9.43
C SER A 333 31.80 15.09 -8.59
N GLN A 334 30.48 15.12 -8.83
CA GLN A 334 29.53 14.26 -8.14
C GLN A 334 29.71 12.78 -8.49
N ARG A 335 30.05 12.47 -9.77
CA ARG A 335 30.38 11.10 -10.18
C ARG A 335 31.61 10.59 -9.45
N ILE A 336 32.71 11.34 -9.48
CA ILE A 336 33.97 10.97 -8.82
C ILE A 336 33.75 10.73 -7.33
N ILE A 337 32.99 11.58 -6.63
CA ILE A 337 32.68 11.39 -5.20
C ILE A 337 31.87 10.11 -4.98
N SER A 338 30.83 9.86 -5.78
CA SER A 338 30.01 8.65 -5.63
C SER A 338 30.76 7.36 -5.94
N GLU A 339 31.62 7.38 -6.97
CA GLU A 339 32.47 6.26 -7.37
C GLU A 339 33.56 5.99 -6.33
N SER A 340 34.15 7.04 -5.77
CA SER A 340 35.13 6.94 -4.68
C SER A 340 34.50 6.36 -3.41
N ILE A 341 33.30 6.82 -3.01
CA ILE A 341 32.59 6.27 -1.85
C ILE A 341 32.14 4.82 -2.11
N SER A 342 31.66 4.51 -3.31
CA SER A 342 31.33 3.14 -3.71
C SER A 342 32.56 2.23 -3.62
N MET A 343 33.71 2.67 -4.13
CA MET A 343 34.96 1.91 -4.10
C MET A 343 35.48 1.71 -2.66
N ILE A 344 35.50 2.77 -1.86
CA ILE A 344 35.94 2.73 -0.44
C ILE A 344 35.00 1.84 0.39
N SER A 345 33.70 1.79 0.05
CA SER A 345 32.73 0.92 0.71
C SER A 345 32.75 -0.54 0.19
N ALA A 346 33.72 -0.93 -0.63
CA ALA A 346 33.75 -2.24 -1.30
C ALA A 346 32.43 -2.56 -2.04
N GLN A 347 31.89 -1.57 -2.75
CA GLN A 347 30.61 -1.60 -3.47
C GLN A 347 29.38 -1.86 -2.58
N HIS A 348 29.46 -1.63 -1.26
CA HIS A 348 28.29 -1.73 -0.39
C HIS A 348 27.33 -0.55 -0.58
N PHE A 349 27.83 0.62 -0.98
CA PHE A 349 27.02 1.79 -1.32
C PHE A 349 26.95 2.06 -2.82
N PHE A 350 25.87 2.69 -3.26
CA PHE A 350 25.70 3.21 -4.63
C PHE A 350 25.78 2.15 -5.74
N LYS A 351 25.29 0.93 -5.48
CA LYS A 351 25.08 -0.07 -6.54
C LYS A 351 24.05 0.45 -7.54
N LYS A 352 24.30 0.30 -8.83
CA LYS A 352 23.36 0.72 -9.88
C LYS A 352 22.02 -0.01 -9.75
N ASN A 353 20.93 0.74 -9.84
CA ASN A 353 19.55 0.22 -9.74
C ASN A 353 19.05 -0.35 -11.08
N LEU A 354 19.45 0.29 -12.18
CA LEU A 354 18.78 0.24 -13.48
C LEU A 354 19.83 0.05 -14.57
N ASP A 355 19.86 -1.10 -15.23
CA ASP A 355 20.72 -1.26 -16.41
C ASP A 355 20.13 -2.20 -17.48
N ALA A 356 19.16 -3.07 -17.17
CA ALA A 356 18.62 -4.05 -18.12
C ALA A 356 17.13 -3.85 -18.39
N LEU A 357 16.81 -3.62 -19.65
CA LEU A 357 15.47 -3.82 -20.20
C LEU A 357 15.21 -5.32 -20.35
N ILE A 358 13.98 -5.74 -20.08
CA ILE A 358 13.51 -7.11 -20.24
C ILE A 358 12.45 -7.07 -21.33
N SER A 359 12.72 -7.78 -22.43
CA SER A 359 11.75 -7.95 -23.51
C SER A 359 10.60 -8.84 -23.05
N CYS A 360 9.39 -8.45 -23.42
CA CYS A 360 8.16 -9.19 -23.20
C CYS A 360 7.67 -9.80 -24.52
N ASP A 361 6.81 -10.82 -24.45
CA ASP A 361 6.19 -11.46 -25.61
C ASP A 361 5.15 -10.58 -26.34
N ASN A 362 4.78 -9.44 -25.74
CA ASN A 362 3.97 -8.39 -26.40
C ASN A 362 4.79 -7.47 -27.33
N GLY A 363 6.11 -7.70 -27.46
CA GLY A 363 6.99 -6.89 -28.30
C GLY A 363 7.48 -5.58 -27.64
N HIS A 364 7.05 -5.29 -26.42
CA HIS A 364 7.55 -4.17 -25.62
C HIS A 364 8.71 -4.59 -24.72
N GLU A 365 9.39 -3.60 -24.16
CA GLU A 365 10.47 -3.78 -23.20
C GLU A 365 10.16 -3.02 -21.91
N TYR A 366 10.42 -3.64 -20.76
CA TYR A 366 10.18 -3.04 -19.46
C TYR A 366 11.42 -3.09 -18.59
N GLY A 367 11.55 -2.13 -17.69
CA GLY A 367 12.60 -2.10 -16.67
C GLY A 367 12.13 -2.62 -15.32
N ILE A 368 13.05 -2.65 -14.35
CA ILE A 368 12.75 -2.91 -12.95
C ILE A 368 13.28 -1.77 -12.08
N ALA A 369 12.41 -1.15 -11.29
CA ALA A 369 12.81 -0.30 -10.18
C ALA A 369 12.85 -1.14 -8.89
N ASP A 370 14.06 -1.43 -8.39
CA ASP A 370 14.25 -2.16 -7.14
C ASP A 370 14.43 -1.18 -5.98
N CYS A 371 13.28 -0.82 -5.37
CA CYS A 371 13.20 0.13 -4.26
C CYS A 371 13.05 -0.56 -2.89
N LEU A 372 13.26 -1.89 -2.83
CA LEU A 372 13.10 -2.64 -1.58
C LEU A 372 14.08 -2.18 -0.50
N VAL A 373 13.54 -1.98 0.70
CA VAL A 373 14.28 -1.62 1.92
C VAL A 373 14.35 -2.84 2.83
N VAL A 374 15.55 -3.38 3.04
CA VAL A 374 15.77 -4.64 3.76
C VAL A 374 15.27 -4.55 5.20
N GLU A 375 15.37 -3.36 5.80
CA GLU A 375 14.98 -3.06 7.18
C GLU A 375 13.47 -3.13 7.41
N GLN A 376 12.64 -3.01 6.37
CA GLN A 376 11.19 -3.26 6.48
C GLN A 376 10.89 -4.76 6.67
N GLY A 377 11.78 -5.62 6.19
CA GLY A 377 11.75 -7.06 6.39
C GLY A 377 10.81 -7.82 5.43
N PRO A 378 10.97 -9.16 5.37
CA PRO A 378 10.26 -10.01 4.42
C PRO A 378 8.74 -10.06 4.63
N ASN A 379 8.27 -9.90 5.88
CA ASN A 379 6.84 -9.93 6.19
C ASN A 379 6.12 -8.69 5.64
N TYR A 380 6.76 -7.52 5.68
CA TYR A 380 6.21 -6.31 5.08
C TYR A 380 6.11 -6.45 3.55
N ALA A 381 7.18 -6.95 2.92
CA ALA A 381 7.20 -7.19 1.48
C ALA A 381 6.12 -8.22 1.06
N LEU A 382 5.99 -9.33 1.79
CA LEU A 382 4.96 -10.34 1.52
C LEU A 382 3.54 -9.78 1.65
N ALA A 383 3.25 -9.04 2.73
CA ALA A 383 1.95 -8.41 2.94
C ALA A 383 1.55 -7.50 1.76
N LYS A 384 2.49 -6.66 1.30
CA LYS A 384 2.28 -5.78 0.14
C LYS A 384 2.17 -6.53 -1.18
N ARG A 385 2.89 -7.65 -1.31
CA ARG A 385 2.82 -8.49 -2.51
C ARG A 385 1.49 -9.23 -2.63
N ILE A 386 0.90 -9.70 -1.52
CA ILE A 386 -0.44 -10.30 -1.47
C ILE A 386 -1.48 -9.30 -2.01
N GLN A 387 -1.42 -8.03 -1.57
CA GLN A 387 -2.31 -6.98 -2.05
C GLN A 387 -2.18 -6.76 -3.58
N GLN A 388 -0.95 -6.74 -4.10
CA GLN A 388 -0.72 -6.62 -5.55
C GLN A 388 -1.26 -7.82 -6.33
N TRP A 389 -1.04 -9.05 -5.83
CA TRP A 389 -1.54 -10.26 -6.47
C TRP A 389 -3.07 -10.27 -6.54
N ARG A 390 -3.75 -9.86 -5.45
CA ARG A 390 -5.21 -9.75 -5.45
C ARG A 390 -5.70 -8.75 -6.47
N ALA A 391 -5.08 -7.58 -6.52
CA ALA A 391 -5.42 -6.54 -7.48
C ALA A 391 -5.28 -7.01 -8.93
N ILE A 392 -4.18 -7.69 -9.26
CA ILE A 392 -3.94 -8.26 -10.60
C ILE A 392 -5.02 -9.27 -10.96
N LEU A 393 -5.33 -10.22 -10.07
CA LEU A 393 -6.34 -11.25 -10.36
C LEU A 393 -7.75 -10.69 -10.44
N ALA A 394 -8.14 -9.83 -9.50
CA ALA A 394 -9.45 -9.19 -9.48
C ALA A 394 -9.69 -8.43 -10.79
N ARG A 395 -8.72 -7.62 -11.22
CA ARG A 395 -8.80 -6.92 -12.50
C ARG A 395 -8.87 -7.88 -13.69
N HIS A 396 -8.03 -8.91 -13.70
CA HIS A 396 -8.02 -9.92 -14.78
C HIS A 396 -9.38 -10.62 -14.92
N TYR A 397 -10.11 -10.80 -13.81
CA TYR A 397 -11.46 -11.37 -13.81
C TYR A 397 -12.58 -10.33 -13.99
N GLY A 398 -12.25 -9.11 -14.42
CA GLY A 398 -13.24 -8.10 -14.77
C GLY A 398 -13.74 -7.25 -13.60
N GLN A 399 -13.06 -7.24 -12.46
CA GLN A 399 -13.39 -6.36 -11.34
C GLN A 399 -12.68 -5.01 -11.46
N ARG A 400 -13.32 -3.93 -11.02
CA ARG A 400 -12.68 -2.62 -10.90
C ARG A 400 -11.69 -2.59 -9.75
N VAL A 401 -10.46 -2.14 -10.00
CA VAL A 401 -9.38 -2.14 -9.00
C VAL A 401 -8.57 -0.86 -9.05
N SER A 402 -8.68 -0.05 -7.99
CA SER A 402 -7.80 1.11 -7.75
C SER A 402 -6.58 0.65 -6.94
N ILE A 403 -5.44 0.45 -7.60
CA ILE A 403 -4.18 0.11 -6.92
C ILE A 403 -3.11 1.11 -7.30
N ASN A 404 -2.77 1.98 -6.35
CA ASN A 404 -1.87 3.10 -6.63
C ASN A 404 -0.68 3.11 -5.69
N ILE A 405 0.48 3.50 -6.22
CA ILE A 405 1.70 3.67 -5.43
C ILE A 405 1.58 4.96 -4.64
N ALA A 406 1.46 4.81 -3.32
CA ALA A 406 1.45 5.94 -2.40
C ALA A 406 2.88 6.48 -2.21
N PRO A 407 3.05 7.81 -2.05
CA PRO A 407 4.35 8.38 -1.78
C PRO A 407 4.94 7.93 -0.44
N SER A 408 6.27 8.07 -0.34
CA SER A 408 6.98 7.89 0.92
C SER A 408 6.45 8.90 1.94
N THR A 409 5.80 8.41 2.98
CA THR A 409 5.06 9.25 3.93
C THR A 409 5.70 9.21 5.32
N THR A 410 5.86 10.36 5.97
CA THR A 410 6.43 10.46 7.33
C THR A 410 5.39 10.17 8.40
N THR A 411 4.76 8.99 8.35
CA THR A 411 3.79 8.54 9.37
C THR A 411 4.50 8.20 10.68
N HIS A 412 3.76 8.18 11.79
CA HIS A 412 4.31 7.74 13.08
C HIS A 412 4.90 6.32 13.02
N SER A 413 4.27 5.41 12.26
CA SER A 413 4.75 4.03 12.07
C SER A 413 6.13 3.95 11.38
N VAL A 414 6.48 4.94 10.56
CA VAL A 414 7.78 5.03 9.90
C VAL A 414 8.78 5.78 10.79
N THR A 415 8.38 6.92 11.34
CA THR A 415 9.28 7.81 12.09
C THR A 415 9.67 7.26 13.46
N LYS A 416 8.95 6.27 14.00
CA LYS A 416 9.32 5.57 15.23
C LYS A 416 10.62 4.76 15.09
N ASN A 417 10.99 4.36 13.87
CA ASN A 417 12.28 3.72 13.60
C ASN A 417 13.33 4.81 13.32
N PRO A 418 14.35 5.00 14.19
CA PRO A 418 15.31 6.09 14.04
C PRO A 418 16.09 6.06 12.72
N LEU A 419 16.40 4.87 12.20
CA LEU A 419 17.14 4.72 10.95
C LEU A 419 16.29 5.14 9.75
N LEU A 420 15.02 4.73 9.72
CA LEU A 420 14.10 5.18 8.67
C LEU A 420 13.85 6.67 8.78
N LYS A 421 13.57 7.22 9.97
CA LYS A 421 13.41 8.66 10.17
C LYS A 421 14.61 9.46 9.62
N ALA A 422 15.83 9.03 9.95
CA ALA A 422 17.04 9.66 9.46
C ALA A 422 17.19 9.54 7.94
N ALA A 423 16.86 8.39 7.36
CA ALA A 423 16.91 8.18 5.92
C ALA A 423 15.90 9.06 5.16
N PHE A 424 14.67 9.23 5.69
CA PHE A 424 13.67 10.14 5.14
C PHE A 424 14.13 11.61 5.21
N ASN A 425 14.75 12.03 6.33
CA ASN A 425 15.35 13.36 6.45
C ASN A 425 16.49 13.59 5.43
N GLY A 426 17.22 12.53 5.08
CA GLY A 426 18.29 12.54 4.07
C GLY A 426 17.82 12.31 2.63
N ALA A 427 16.56 11.96 2.39
CA ALA A 427 16.06 11.48 1.09
C ALA A 427 16.19 12.54 -0.02
N SER A 428 16.06 13.82 0.33
CA SER A 428 16.24 14.95 -0.60
C SER A 428 17.65 15.01 -1.22
N LEU A 429 18.67 14.37 -0.62
CA LEU A 429 20.00 14.24 -1.20
C LEU A 429 20.01 13.40 -2.49
N PHE A 430 19.00 12.55 -2.65
CA PHE A 430 18.82 11.63 -3.77
C PHE A 430 17.65 12.02 -4.68
N ASP A 431 17.17 13.27 -4.58
CA ASP A 431 15.99 13.77 -5.29
C ASP A 431 14.70 12.97 -4.96
N VAL A 432 14.63 12.43 -3.74
CA VAL A 432 13.44 11.72 -3.25
C VAL A 432 12.64 12.64 -2.33
N GLU A 433 11.37 12.88 -2.68
CA GLU A 433 10.43 13.67 -1.90
C GLU A 433 9.69 12.77 -0.90
N SER A 434 9.68 13.20 0.36
CA SER A 434 8.86 12.59 1.40
C SER A 434 7.70 13.51 1.73
N PHE A 435 6.50 12.94 1.85
CA PHE A 435 5.25 13.66 2.03
C PHE A 435 4.76 13.56 3.47
N HIS A 436 4.06 14.60 3.93
CA HIS A 436 3.32 14.54 5.18
C HIS A 436 2.04 13.69 4.99
N PRO A 437 1.55 13.01 6.04
CA PRO A 437 0.33 12.21 5.96
C PRO A 437 -0.85 12.95 5.35
N GLU A 438 -1.08 14.21 5.73
CA GLU A 438 -2.16 15.03 5.17
C GLU A 438 -2.08 15.21 3.64
N THR A 439 -0.86 15.36 3.09
CA THR A 439 -0.64 15.46 1.64
C THR A 439 -0.93 14.13 0.97
N THR A 440 -0.37 13.03 1.52
CA THR A 440 -0.61 11.67 1.02
C THR A 440 -2.10 11.34 1.00
N ASN A 441 -2.81 11.63 2.08
CA ASN A 441 -4.24 11.33 2.20
C ASN A 441 -5.04 12.10 1.14
N ALA A 442 -4.69 13.37 0.89
CA ALA A 442 -5.36 14.19 -0.12
C ALA A 442 -5.15 13.67 -1.55
N LEU A 443 -3.91 13.28 -1.88
CA LEU A 443 -3.56 12.77 -3.20
C LEU A 443 -4.17 11.37 -3.45
N MET A 444 -4.03 10.46 -2.48
CA MET A 444 -4.51 9.09 -2.64
C MET A 444 -6.03 8.98 -2.61
N ALA A 445 -6.71 9.82 -1.82
CA ALA A 445 -8.18 9.89 -1.85
C ALA A 445 -8.67 10.39 -3.22
N ALA A 446 -8.09 11.46 -3.75
CA ALA A 446 -8.48 11.98 -5.07
C ALA A 446 -8.20 11.00 -6.20
N LEU A 447 -7.09 10.26 -6.13
CA LEU A 447 -6.76 9.24 -7.11
C LEU A 447 -7.74 8.06 -7.08
N TRP A 448 -8.20 7.65 -5.90
CA TRP A 448 -9.27 6.66 -5.78
C TRP A 448 -10.57 7.15 -6.43
N ILE A 449 -10.93 8.42 -6.23
CA ILE A 449 -12.14 9.00 -6.85
C ILE A 449 -11.98 9.05 -8.37
N TYR A 450 -10.82 9.49 -8.87
CA TYR A 450 -10.51 9.42 -10.30
C TYR A 450 -10.70 8.00 -10.85
N ASP A 451 -10.18 6.98 -10.17
CA ASP A 451 -10.29 5.58 -10.59
C ASP A 451 -11.73 5.05 -10.59
N LEU A 452 -12.58 5.58 -9.72
CA LEU A 452 -14.01 5.22 -9.67
C LEU A 452 -14.85 5.97 -10.71
N ARG A 453 -14.44 7.16 -11.14
CA ARG A 453 -15.25 8.06 -11.97
C ARG A 453 -14.79 8.15 -13.42
N HIS A 454 -13.49 8.08 -13.69
CA HIS A 454 -12.95 8.25 -15.03
C HIS A 454 -13.07 6.95 -15.85
N PRO A 455 -13.79 6.95 -16.99
CA PRO A 455 -14.02 5.74 -17.77
C PRO A 455 -12.73 5.11 -18.33
N GLU A 456 -11.77 5.95 -18.72
CA GLU A 456 -10.46 5.53 -19.22
C GLU A 456 -9.42 5.27 -18.12
N SER A 457 -9.80 5.33 -16.82
CA SER A 457 -8.86 4.92 -15.78
C SER A 457 -8.49 3.44 -15.99
N VAL A 458 -7.23 3.10 -15.75
CA VAL A 458 -6.77 1.72 -15.72
C VAL A 458 -7.33 0.92 -14.54
N ALA A 459 -8.07 1.54 -13.63
CA ALA A 459 -8.86 0.81 -12.64
C ALA A 459 -10.08 0.14 -13.28
N ASN A 460 -10.65 0.72 -14.35
CA ASN A 460 -11.77 0.15 -15.09
C ASN A 460 -11.32 -1.07 -15.90
N PRO A 461 -11.82 -2.30 -15.66
CA PRO A 461 -11.36 -3.54 -16.33
C PRO A 461 -11.49 -3.51 -17.86
N GLU A 462 -12.39 -2.67 -18.39
CA GLU A 462 -12.59 -2.49 -19.82
C GLU A 462 -11.48 -1.68 -20.49
N THR A 463 -10.72 -0.88 -19.73
CA THR A 463 -9.55 -0.16 -20.25
C THR A 463 -8.42 -1.16 -20.53
N PRO A 464 -7.98 -1.31 -21.80
CA PRO A 464 -6.95 -2.27 -22.13
C PRO A 464 -5.60 -1.90 -21.49
N LEU A 465 -4.84 -2.91 -21.11
CA LEU A 465 -3.45 -2.79 -20.68
C LEU A 465 -2.57 -3.56 -21.66
N ASP A 466 -1.46 -2.97 -22.08
CA ASP A 466 -0.51 -3.68 -22.95
C ASP A 466 0.21 -4.79 -22.18
N HIS A 467 0.30 -4.66 -20.84
CA HIS A 467 0.82 -5.67 -19.94
C HIS A 467 0.15 -5.59 -18.55
N PRO A 468 -0.18 -6.71 -17.87
CA PRO A 468 -0.89 -6.66 -16.58
C PRO A 468 -0.21 -5.86 -15.47
N LEU A 469 1.13 -5.81 -15.47
CA LEU A 469 1.90 -5.02 -14.50
C LEU A 469 1.77 -3.50 -14.69
N GLU A 470 1.27 -3.03 -15.83
CA GLU A 470 1.01 -1.59 -16.05
C GLU A 470 -0.05 -1.03 -15.10
N LEU A 471 -0.90 -1.90 -14.53
CA LEU A 471 -1.86 -1.54 -13.49
C LEU A 471 -1.22 -0.76 -12.34
N MET A 472 0.03 -1.07 -11.97
CA MET A 472 0.76 -0.36 -10.91
C MET A 472 1.74 0.70 -11.46
N MET A 473 2.02 0.69 -12.77
CA MET A 473 2.87 1.70 -13.42
C MET A 473 2.13 3.02 -13.62
N LYS A 474 0.85 2.92 -13.98
CA LYS A 474 -0.03 4.07 -14.18
C LYS A 474 -0.47 4.63 -12.82
N GLY A 475 -0.61 5.95 -12.71
CA GLY A 475 -1.00 6.60 -11.46
C GLY A 475 0.07 6.59 -10.36
N ALA A 476 1.32 6.22 -10.67
CA ALA A 476 2.36 6.08 -9.66
C ALA A 476 2.88 7.41 -9.10
N ASN A 477 2.83 7.56 -7.78
CA ASN A 477 3.59 8.55 -7.02
C ASN A 477 4.63 7.84 -6.16
N HIS A 478 5.81 7.63 -6.73
CA HIS A 478 6.91 6.94 -6.07
C HIS A 478 7.89 7.91 -5.38
N GLY A 479 7.52 9.19 -5.24
CA GLY A 479 8.35 10.20 -4.58
C GLY A 479 9.71 10.43 -5.22
N GLY A 480 9.92 10.08 -6.50
CA GLY A 480 11.23 10.13 -7.16
C GLY A 480 12.07 8.85 -7.10
N LEU A 481 11.69 7.84 -6.27
CA LEU A 481 12.48 6.62 -6.07
C LEU A 481 12.81 5.83 -7.36
N TRP A 482 11.89 5.75 -8.32
CA TRP A 482 12.13 5.05 -9.59
C TRP A 482 13.20 5.71 -10.46
N ARG A 483 13.46 7.01 -10.25
CA ARG A 483 14.47 7.78 -11.00
C ARG A 483 15.79 7.92 -10.24
N VAL A 484 15.95 7.19 -9.13
CA VAL A 484 17.21 7.14 -8.38
C VAL A 484 18.18 6.18 -9.08
N ALA A 485 19.36 6.69 -9.43
CA ALA A 485 20.39 5.92 -10.14
C ALA A 485 20.97 4.72 -9.35
N TYR A 486 20.74 4.69 -8.03
CA TYR A 486 21.30 3.71 -7.11
C TYR A 486 20.21 2.90 -6.42
N LEU A 487 20.49 1.63 -6.12
CA LEU A 487 19.59 0.78 -5.35
C LEU A 487 19.29 1.44 -4.01
N ALA A 488 18.01 1.59 -3.67
CA ALA A 488 17.56 2.30 -2.47
C ALA A 488 18.27 1.77 -1.22
N ARG A 489 18.33 0.46 -1.03
CA ARG A 489 19.05 -0.20 0.09
C ARG A 489 20.55 0.09 0.19
N THR A 490 21.18 0.57 -0.89
CA THR A 490 22.60 0.97 -0.91
C THR A 490 22.80 2.48 -0.86
N ALA A 491 21.72 3.26 -0.88
CA ALA A 491 21.75 4.71 -0.72
C ALA A 491 21.20 5.13 0.65
N LEU A 492 20.21 4.41 1.18
CA LEU A 492 19.51 4.74 2.43
C LEU A 492 20.40 4.77 3.68
N PRO A 493 21.35 3.85 3.91
CA PRO A 493 22.21 3.96 5.10
C PRO A 493 23.13 5.19 5.03
N PHE A 494 23.54 5.61 3.82
CA PHE A 494 24.25 6.87 3.62
C PHE A 494 23.33 8.09 3.84
N ALA A 495 22.10 8.04 3.33
CA ALA A 495 21.08 9.06 3.59
C ALA A 495 20.82 9.23 5.09
N ALA A 496 20.76 8.12 5.84
CA ALA A 496 20.57 8.11 7.28
C ALA A 496 21.78 8.72 8.03
N LEU A 497 23.02 8.37 7.64
CA LEU A 497 24.22 8.99 8.21
C LEU A 497 24.24 10.50 7.98
N TYR A 498 23.90 10.94 6.76
CA TYR A 498 23.80 12.37 6.44
C TYR A 498 22.66 13.06 7.21
N GLY A 499 21.49 12.43 7.30
CA GLY A 499 20.35 12.94 8.06
C GLY A 499 20.67 13.15 9.54
N LEU A 500 21.31 12.17 10.17
CA LEU A 500 21.79 12.25 11.56
C LEU A 500 22.84 13.37 11.75
N ALA A 501 23.77 13.51 10.81
CA ALA A 501 24.77 14.57 10.85
C ALA A 501 24.12 15.96 10.73
N ASN A 502 23.15 16.13 9.82
CA ASN A 502 22.46 17.40 9.60
C ASN A 502 21.50 17.78 10.77
N GLU A 503 20.94 16.80 11.47
CA GLU A 503 20.13 17.02 12.68
C GLU A 503 20.98 17.48 13.86
N LYS A 504 22.19 16.93 14.02
CA LYS A 504 23.12 17.30 15.11
C LYS A 504 23.99 18.52 14.81
N LEU A 505 24.29 18.76 13.54
CA LEU A 505 25.08 19.88 13.03
C LEU A 505 24.37 20.39 11.78
N PRO A 506 23.63 21.51 11.81
CA PRO A 506 22.95 22.02 10.63
C PRO A 506 23.98 22.56 9.63
N ILE A 507 24.57 21.65 8.84
CA ILE A 507 25.65 21.92 7.87
C ILE A 507 25.20 22.98 6.85
N LYS A 508 23.89 23.02 6.51
CA LYS A 508 23.28 24.09 5.71
C LYS A 508 23.32 25.49 6.36
N LYS A 509 23.28 25.59 7.70
CA LYS A 509 23.47 26.87 8.42
C LYS A 509 24.95 27.25 8.46
N MET A 510 25.87 26.31 8.64
CA MET A 510 27.31 26.60 8.61
C MET A 510 27.80 27.04 7.22
N LEU A 511 27.36 26.38 6.14
CA LEU A 511 27.75 26.75 4.77
C LEU A 511 27.17 28.10 4.30
N LYS A 512 26.08 28.59 4.91
CA LYS A 512 25.59 29.96 4.69
C LYS A 512 26.49 31.02 5.34
N VAL A 513 27.28 30.68 6.36
CA VAL A 513 28.23 31.60 6.99
C VAL A 513 29.50 31.78 6.14
N PHE A 514 29.82 30.80 5.28
CA PHE A 514 30.98 30.87 4.36
C PHE A 514 30.64 31.38 2.95
N LYS A 515 29.40 31.79 2.70
CA LYS A 515 28.98 32.51 1.47
C LYS A 515 28.55 33.95 1.80
N LYS A 516 29.44 34.69 2.47
CA LYS A 516 29.40 36.15 2.50
C LYS A 516 30.65 36.68 1.80
#